data_AF-A0A7C5BB96-F1
#
_entry.id   AF-A0A7C5BB96-F1
#
_cell.length_a   1.000
_cell.length_b   1.000
_cell.length_c   1.000
_cell.angle_alpha   90.00
_cell.angle_beta   90.00
_cell.angle_gamma   90.00
#
_symmetry.space_group_name_H-M   'P 1'
#
loop_
_entity.id
_entity.type
_entity.pdbx_description
1 polymer ?
#
loop_
_entity_poly.entity_id
_entity_poly.type
_entity_poly.pdbx_seq_one_letter_code
_entity_poly.pdbx_strand_id
1 'polypeptide(L)'
;MKAFDFHVHVFSPKAREKREELSRRDPLFGLLYGDPKAKMVGIEEVLNMIEEEGVLGTVICGFPWKELDWCKRENDYLLEAHEKYPRLFPFVTFT
;
A
#
# COMPACT_ATOMS: atom_id res chain seq x y z
N MET A 1 22.82 -12.43 0.21
CA MET A 1 22.05 -12.68 1.45
C MET A 1 20.60 -12.88 1.05
N LYS A 2 19.86 -13.84 1.63
CA LYS A 2 18.42 -13.99 1.39
C LYS A 2 17.66 -13.15 2.41
N ALA A 3 16.91 -12.16 1.97
CA ALA A 3 16.18 -11.24 2.85
C ALA A 3 14.75 -11.01 2.33
N PHE A 4 13.84 -10.69 3.23
CA PHE A 4 12.52 -10.16 2.92
C PHE A 4 12.46 -8.73 3.42
N ASP A 5 11.87 -7.85 2.63
CA ASP A 5 11.54 -6.50 3.05
C ASP A 5 10.19 -6.50 3.79
N PHE A 6 10.05 -5.64 4.80
CA PHE A 6 8.87 -5.62 5.66
C PHE A 6 8.35 -4.21 5.84
N HIS A 7 7.02 -4.08 5.78
CA HIS A 7 6.28 -2.84 6.04
C HIS A 7 6.41 -1.80 4.93
N VAL A 8 5.91 -2.11 3.74
CA VAL A 8 5.74 -1.12 2.67
C VAL A 8 4.26 -0.76 2.54
N HIS A 9 3.91 0.50 2.81
CA HIS A 9 2.56 0.98 2.54
C HIS A 9 2.34 1.11 1.03
N VAL A 10 1.33 0.39 0.54
CA VAL A 10 0.91 0.40 -0.86
C VAL A 10 -0.50 0.96 -0.96
N PHE A 11 -0.74 1.76 -2.00
CA PHE A 11 -2.01 2.41 -2.25
C PHE A 11 -2.55 2.02 -3.62
N SER A 12 -3.83 1.63 -3.69
CA SER A 12 -4.49 1.34 -4.96
C SER A 12 -4.45 2.55 -5.91
N PRO A 13 -4.62 2.35 -7.24
CA PRO A 13 -4.77 3.46 -8.18
C PRO A 13 -5.84 4.46 -7.74
N LYS A 14 -6.96 3.95 -7.20
CA LYS A 14 -8.08 4.77 -6.72
C LYS A 14 -7.72 5.62 -5.50
N ALA A 15 -6.97 5.06 -4.54
CA ALA A 15 -6.49 5.83 -3.39
C ALA A 15 -5.49 6.92 -3.82
N ARG A 16 -4.59 6.61 -4.76
CA ARG A 16 -3.62 7.57 -5.32
C ARG A 16 -4.30 8.71 -6.09
N GLU A 17 -5.29 8.39 -6.92
CA GLU A 17 -6.09 9.37 -7.66
C GLU A 17 -6.90 10.28 -6.72
N LYS A 18 -7.46 9.72 -5.65
CA LYS A 18 -8.30 10.44 -4.67
C LYS A 18 -7.53 11.04 -3.50
N ARG A 19 -6.21 11.23 -3.59
CA ARG A 19 -5.37 11.73 -2.48
C ARG A 19 -6.00 12.94 -1.78
N GLU A 20 -6.40 13.96 -2.53
CA GLU A 20 -6.90 15.21 -1.96
C GLU A 20 -8.25 15.01 -1.24
N GLU A 21 -9.17 14.26 -1.84
CA GLU A 21 -10.45 13.88 -1.21
C GLU A 21 -10.20 13.11 0.09
N LEU A 22 -9.36 12.09 0.03
CA LEU A 22 -9.04 11.22 1.17
C LEU A 22 -8.34 11.97 2.29
N SER A 23 -7.45 12.92 1.97
CA SER A 23 -6.74 13.74 2.95
C SER A 23 -7.66 14.63 3.76
N ARG A 24 -8.77 15.09 3.17
CA ARG A 24 -9.80 15.87 3.89
C ARG A 24 -10.72 14.98 4.73
N ARG A 25 -10.91 13.73 4.29
CA ARG A 25 -11.91 12.81 4.82
C ARG A 25 -11.37 11.97 5.99
N ASP A 26 -10.10 11.61 5.95
CA ASP A 26 -9.39 10.88 6.99
C ASP A 26 -8.24 11.76 7.55
N PRO A 27 -8.34 12.27 8.78
CA PRO A 27 -7.32 13.13 9.38
C PRO A 27 -5.94 12.48 9.52
N LEU A 28 -5.87 11.16 9.76
CA LEU A 28 -4.59 10.45 9.89
C LEU A 28 -3.92 10.34 8.51
N PHE A 29 -4.70 10.02 7.49
CA PHE A 29 -4.20 10.01 6.12
C PHE A 29 -3.77 11.42 5.68
N GLY A 30 -4.58 12.43 5.97
CA GLY A 30 -4.26 13.83 5.66
C GLY A 30 -2.97 14.32 6.33
N LEU A 31 -2.70 13.89 7.56
CA LEU A 31 -1.45 14.20 8.26
C LEU A 31 -0.21 13.62 7.56
N LEU A 32 -0.29 12.41 7.01
CA LEU A 32 0.85 11.68 6.46
C LEU A 32 1.02 11.87 4.95
N TYR A 33 -0.09 11.95 4.21
CA TYR A 33 -0.13 11.92 2.75
C TYR A 33 -0.83 13.13 2.12
N GLY A 34 -1.22 14.12 2.92
CA GLY A 34 -1.81 15.37 2.43
C GLY A 34 -0.83 16.26 1.66
N ASP A 35 0.47 16.20 1.99
CA ASP A 35 1.50 16.87 1.18
C ASP A 35 1.67 16.12 -0.15
N PRO A 36 1.52 16.77 -1.32
CA PRO A 36 1.72 16.14 -2.62
C PRO A 36 3.12 15.51 -2.79
N LYS A 37 4.12 15.94 -2.00
CA LYS A 37 5.48 15.36 -2.00
C LYS A 37 5.58 14.03 -1.26
N ALA A 38 4.64 13.70 -0.37
CA ALA A 38 4.60 12.39 0.26
C ALA A 38 4.41 11.33 -0.82
N LYS A 39 5.28 10.32 -0.88
CA LYS A 39 5.19 9.28 -1.92
C LYS A 39 4.05 8.31 -1.60
N MET A 40 3.19 8.05 -2.58
CA MET A 40 2.26 6.93 -2.55
C MET A 40 2.61 6.00 -3.71
N VAL A 41 2.99 4.78 -3.39
CA VAL A 41 3.43 3.78 -4.36
C VAL A 41 2.35 2.74 -4.59
N GLY A 42 2.34 2.16 -5.79
CA GLY A 42 1.52 0.99 -6.14
C GLY A 42 2.37 -0.27 -6.18
N ILE A 43 1.79 -1.33 -6.74
CA ILE A 43 2.41 -2.66 -6.82
C ILE A 43 3.63 -2.70 -7.74
N GLU A 44 3.60 -1.99 -8.88
CA GLU A 44 4.71 -2.00 -9.84
C GLU A 44 5.98 -1.39 -9.25
N GLU A 45 5.86 -0.31 -8.47
CA GLU A 45 7.00 0.29 -7.78
C GLU A 45 7.62 -0.67 -6.74
N VAL A 46 6.80 -1.48 -6.05
CA VAL A 46 7.29 -2.49 -5.11
C VAL A 46 7.99 -3.64 -5.83
N LEU A 47 7.44 -4.08 -6.97
CA LEU A 47 8.07 -5.13 -7.78
C LEU A 47 9.44 -4.68 -8.31
N ASN A 48 9.55 -3.43 -8.80
CA ASN A 48 10.83 -2.88 -9.22
C ASN A 48 11.83 -2.84 -8.07
N MET A 49 11.41 -2.42 -6.88
CA MET A 49 12.26 -2.44 -5.68
C MET A 49 12.74 -3.85 -5.35
N ILE A 50 11.86 -4.86 -5.43
CA ILE A 50 12.24 -6.26 -5.19
C ILE A 50 13.37 -6.70 -6.14
N GLU A 51 13.28 -6.34 -7.42
CA GLU A 51 14.33 -6.67 -8.41
C GLU A 51 15.62 -5.88 -8.17
N GLU A 52 15.51 -4.58 -7.91
CA GLU A 52 16.66 -3.68 -7.71
C GLU A 52 17.46 -4.04 -6.46
N GLU A 53 16.78 -4.36 -5.35
CA GLU A 53 17.41 -4.68 -4.07
C GLU A 53 17.75 -6.17 -3.92
N GLY A 54 17.24 -7.02 -4.81
CA GLY A 54 17.47 -8.47 -4.80
C GLY A 54 16.89 -9.17 -3.56
N VAL A 55 15.81 -8.62 -2.97
CA VAL A 55 15.07 -9.28 -1.88
C VAL A 55 14.17 -10.39 -2.41
N LEU A 56 13.81 -11.35 -1.56
CA LEU A 56 12.98 -12.49 -1.94
C LEU A 56 11.50 -12.14 -2.09
N GLY A 57 11.07 -11.07 -1.43
CA GLY A 57 9.70 -10.58 -1.42
C GLY A 57 9.50 -9.52 -0.36
N THR A 58 8.30 -8.96 -0.33
CA THR A 58 7.97 -7.79 0.49
C THR A 58 6.62 -7.97 1.16
N VAL A 59 6.52 -7.63 2.44
CA VAL A 59 5.23 -7.49 3.12
C VAL A 59 4.63 -6.12 2.78
N ILE A 60 3.52 -6.15 2.04
CA ILE A 60 2.78 -4.96 1.60
C ILE A 60 1.63 -4.68 2.57
N CYS A 61 1.51 -3.44 3.01
CA CYS A 61 0.59 -3.03 4.06
C CYS A 61 -0.46 -2.07 3.52
N GLY A 62 -1.71 -2.29 3.91
CA GLY A 62 -2.77 -1.31 3.73
C GLY A 62 -2.56 -0.11 4.65
N PHE A 63 -3.28 0.97 4.39
CA PHE A 63 -3.38 2.07 5.34
C PHE A 63 -4.51 1.76 6.35
N PRO A 64 -4.35 2.14 7.64
CA PRO A 64 -5.40 2.01 8.66
C PRO A 64 -6.48 3.10 8.45
N TRP A 65 -7.29 2.95 7.41
CA TRP A 65 -8.34 3.92 7.07
C TRP A 65 -9.44 3.96 8.12
N LYS A 66 -9.86 5.16 8.51
CA LYS A 66 -10.99 5.36 9.43
C LYS A 66 -12.29 4.70 8.94
N GLU A 67 -12.46 4.55 7.63
CA GLU A 67 -13.66 3.95 7.04
C GLU A 67 -13.42 2.51 6.62
N LEU A 68 -14.20 1.58 7.19
CA LEU A 68 -14.06 0.14 6.94
C LEU A 68 -14.18 -0.24 5.45
N ASP A 69 -14.99 0.48 4.67
CA ASP A 69 -15.13 0.24 3.23
C ASP A 69 -13.87 0.62 2.43
N TRP A 70 -13.05 1.55 2.95
CA TRP A 70 -11.72 1.82 2.40
C TRP A 70 -10.73 0.72 2.80
N CYS A 71 -10.74 0.26 4.06
CA CYS A 71 -9.96 -0.90 4.49
C CYS A 71 -10.25 -2.12 3.61
N LYS A 72 -11.53 -2.51 3.43
CA LYS A 72 -11.92 -3.66 2.60
C LYS A 72 -11.38 -3.57 1.19
N ARG A 73 -11.63 -2.44 0.50
CA ARG A 73 -11.17 -2.26 -0.89
C ARG A 73 -9.66 -2.28 -1.03
N GLU A 74 -8.93 -1.62 -0.13
CA GLU A 74 -7.47 -1.66 -0.20
C GLU A 74 -6.95 -3.06 0.16
N ASN A 75 -7.57 -3.78 1.10
CA ASN A 75 -7.22 -5.17 1.39
C ASN A 75 -7.44 -6.07 0.16
N ASP A 76 -8.57 -5.92 -0.54
CA ASP A 76 -8.85 -6.65 -1.78
C ASP A 76 -7.74 -6.38 -2.81
N TYR A 77 -7.31 -5.12 -2.96
CA TYR A 77 -6.21 -4.77 -3.85
C TYR A 77 -4.88 -5.46 -3.49
N LEU A 78 -4.54 -5.57 -2.20
CA LEU A 78 -3.33 -6.28 -1.76
C LEU A 78 -3.44 -7.79 -2.00
N LEU A 79 -4.62 -8.38 -1.75
CA LEU A 79 -4.87 -9.80 -1.96
C LEU A 79 -4.80 -10.17 -3.44
N GLU A 80 -5.44 -9.39 -4.32
CA GLU A 80 -5.33 -9.52 -5.78
C GLU A 80 -3.87 -9.42 -6.25
N ALA A 81 -3.09 -8.54 -5.64
CA ALA A 81 -1.67 -8.42 -5.96
C ALA A 81 -0.86 -9.66 -5.56
N HIS A 82 -1.17 -10.28 -4.42
CA HIS A 82 -0.53 -11.55 -4.01
C HIS A 82 -0.88 -12.70 -4.96
N GLU A 83 -2.14 -12.81 -5.37
CA GLU A 83 -2.58 -13.84 -6.33
C GLU A 83 -1.79 -13.75 -7.65
N LYS A 84 -1.54 -12.52 -8.12
CA LYS A 84 -0.76 -12.28 -9.33
C LYS A 84 0.76 -12.38 -9.11
N TYR A 85 1.24 -11.97 -7.95
CA TYR A 85 2.66 -11.90 -7.61
C TYR A 85 2.90 -12.46 -6.20
N PRO A 86 3.15 -13.78 -6.05
CA PRO A 86 3.28 -14.44 -4.74
C PRO A 86 4.45 -13.96 -3.87
N ARG A 87 5.34 -13.11 -4.40
CA ARG A 87 6.43 -12.44 -3.63
C ARG A 87 5.94 -11.24 -2.83
N LEU A 88 4.68 -10.82 -3.02
CA LEU A 88 4.04 -9.77 -2.26
C LEU A 88 3.18 -10.41 -1.19
N PHE A 89 3.43 -10.11 0.08
CA PHE A 89 2.73 -10.72 1.21
C PHE A 89 1.79 -9.68 1.85
N PRO A 90 0.46 -9.84 1.74
CA PRO A 90 -0.49 -8.85 2.23
C PRO A 90 -0.54 -8.79 3.76
N PHE A 91 -0.51 -7.59 4.31
CA PHE A 91 -0.83 -7.30 5.70
C PHE A 91 -2.02 -6.34 5.76
N VAL A 92 -3.20 -6.94 5.95
CA VAL A 92 -4.52 -6.30 5.84
C VAL A 92 -4.88 -5.48 7.08
N THR A 93 -5.72 -4.45 6.92
CA THR A 93 -6.16 -3.53 8.00
C THR A 93 -7.68 -3.59 8.23
N PHE A 94 -8.14 -3.31 9.46
CA PHE A 94 -9.55 -3.46 9.86
C PHE A 94 -10.07 -2.36 10.79
N THR A 95 -9.46 -1.17 10.78
CA THR A 95 -9.68 -0.16 11.81
C THR A 95 -11.10 0.40 11.86
#